data_AF-A0A2N0P849-F1
#
_entry.id   AF-A0A2N0P849-F1
#
_cell.length_a   1.000
_cell.length_b   1.000
_cell.length_c   1.000
_cell.angle_alpha   90.00
_cell.angle_beta   90.00
_cell.angle_gamma   90.00
#
_symmetry.space_group_name_H-M   'P 1'
#
loop_
_entity.id
_entity.type
_entity.pdbx_description
1 polymer ?
#
loop_
_entity_poly.entity_id
_entity_poly.type
_entity_poly.pdbx_seq_one_letter_code
_entity_poly.pdbx_strand_id
1 'polypeptide(L)' 'MKYIFLFIVLICTIHGLTVHASPLKEVRSSHLMKRCTPGGFRGDCGAGQPCQFNGDCMMGLYCNGICMIG' A
#
# COMPACT_ATOMS: atom_id res chain seq x y z
N MET A 1 -10.99 -6.65 48.35
CA MET A 1 -11.22 -7.40 47.10
C MET A 1 -11.56 -6.53 45.88
N LYS A 2 -12.31 -5.42 46.03
CA LYS A 2 -12.72 -4.56 44.88
C LYS A 2 -11.55 -3.97 44.07
N TYR A 3 -10.47 -3.59 44.73
CA TYR A 3 -9.31 -2.96 44.08
C TYR A 3 -8.52 -3.91 43.18
N ILE A 4 -8.51 -5.21 43.51
CA ILE A 4 -7.80 -6.24 42.73
C ILE A 4 -8.52 -6.46 41.39
N PHE A 5 -9.86 -6.50 41.42
CA PHE A 5 -10.66 -6.60 40.19
C PHE A 5 -10.42 -5.41 39.25
N LEU A 6 -10.40 -4.19 39.80
CA LEU A 6 -10.13 -2.98 39.02
C LEU A 6 -8.72 -2.97 38.43
N PHE A 7 -7.73 -3.49 39.16
CA PHE A 7 -6.37 -3.61 38.66
C PHE A 7 -6.28 -4.59 37.49
N ILE A 8 -6.93 -5.75 37.58
CA ILE A 8 -6.97 -6.73 36.48
C ILE A 8 -7.62 -6.13 35.24
N VAL A 9 -8.75 -5.45 35.38
CA VAL A 9 -9.44 -4.77 34.26
C VAL A 9 -8.54 -3.71 33.62
N LEU A 10 -7.81 -2.92 34.40
CA LEU A 10 -6.88 -1.92 33.90
C LEU A 10 -5.77 -2.56 33.03
N ILE A 11 -5.14 -3.63 33.53
CA ILE A 11 -4.07 -4.33 32.81
C ILE A 11 -4.59 -4.95 31.51
N CYS A 12 -5.76 -5.61 31.54
CA CYS A 12 -6.40 -6.16 30.34
C CYS A 12 -6.72 -5.08 29.31
N THR A 13 -7.16 -3.91 29.74
CA THR A 13 -7.48 -2.78 28.86
C THR A 13 -6.20 -2.25 28.20
N ILE A 14 -5.14 -2.02 28.97
CA ILE A 14 -3.84 -1.56 28.45
C ILE A 14 -3.27 -2.58 27.46
N HIS A 15 -3.26 -3.86 27.80
CA HIS A 15 -2.81 -4.93 26.90
C HIS A 15 -3.65 -4.98 25.61
N GLY A 16 -4.98 -4.86 25.72
CA GLY A 16 -5.86 -4.80 24.56
C GLY A 16 -5.54 -3.61 23.65
N LEU A 17 -5.32 -2.42 24.22
CA LEU A 17 -4.94 -1.23 23.46
C LEU A 17 -3.56 -1.37 22.82
N THR A 18 -2.57 -1.95 23.50
CA THR A 18 -1.21 -2.07 22.94
C THR A 18 -1.10 -3.13 21.84
N VAL A 19 -1.86 -4.23 21.91
CA VAL A 19 -1.84 -5.26 20.85
C VAL A 19 -2.65 -4.87 19.61
N HIS A 20 -3.78 -4.15 19.78
CA HIS A 20 -4.59 -3.68 18.65
C HIS A 20 -4.13 -2.33 18.09
N ALA A 21 -3.30 -1.59 18.81
CA ALA A 21 -2.49 -0.49 18.27
C ALA A 21 -1.16 -0.98 17.69
N SER A 22 -1.06 -2.26 17.30
CA SER A 22 -0.09 -2.67 16.30
C SER A 22 -0.33 -1.75 15.10
N PRO A 23 0.60 -0.83 14.83
CA PRO A 23 0.28 0.18 13.87
C PRO A 23 0.21 -0.54 12.53
N LEU A 24 -0.85 -0.26 11.77
CA LEU A 24 -0.80 -0.38 10.31
C LEU A 24 0.31 0.50 9.70
N LYS A 25 1.39 0.84 10.42
CA LYS A 25 2.63 1.39 9.86
C LYS A 25 3.36 0.37 9.00
N GLU A 26 2.94 -0.88 9.04
CA GLU A 26 3.37 -1.91 8.12
C GLU A 26 2.24 -2.36 7.17
N VAL A 27 1.43 -1.43 6.67
CA VAL A 27 1.13 -1.52 5.24
C VAL A 27 2.44 -1.12 4.56
N ARG A 28 3.42 -2.01 4.33
CA ARG A 28 3.37 -3.09 3.31
C ARG A 28 2.22 -2.95 2.30
N SER A 29 1.84 -1.72 1.94
CA SER A 29 0.93 -1.40 0.82
C SER A 29 1.70 -0.98 -0.41
N SER A 30 2.99 -1.29 -0.52
CA SER A 30 3.66 -1.25 -1.81
C SER A 30 3.08 -2.29 -2.79
N HIS A 31 2.15 -3.15 -2.35
CA HIS A 31 1.44 -4.12 -3.17
C HIS A 31 -0.07 -3.88 -3.37
N LEU A 32 -0.74 -2.98 -2.62
CA LEU A 32 -2.19 -2.79 -2.78
C LEU A 32 -2.57 -1.72 -3.81
N MET A 33 -1.61 -0.88 -4.20
CA MET A 33 -1.65 -0.08 -5.41
C MET A 33 -0.22 -0.04 -5.96
N LYS A 34 0.14 -0.98 -6.83
CA LYS A 34 1.39 -0.86 -7.58
C LYS A 34 1.24 0.39 -8.46
N ARG A 35 1.79 1.51 -8.00
CA ARG A 35 1.88 2.72 -8.82
C ARG A 35 2.79 2.38 -10.00
N CYS A 36 2.28 2.67 -11.19
CA CYS A 36 3.02 2.62 -12.42
C CYS A 36 4.32 3.43 -12.26
N THR A 37 5.46 2.90 -12.71
CA THR A 37 6.76 3.58 -12.56
C THR A 37 7.16 4.24 -13.89
N PRO A 38 6.76 5.49 -14.18
CA PRO A 38 7.18 6.18 -15.40
C PRO A 38 8.70 6.38 -15.38
N GLY A 39 9.37 6.09 -16.50
CA GLY A 39 10.83 6.12 -16.60
C GLY A 39 11.54 4.86 -16.12
N GLY A 40 10.80 3.86 -15.62
CA GLY A 40 11.36 2.65 -15.02
C GLY A 40 11.60 1.48 -15.98
N PHE A 41 11.06 1.53 -17.19
CA PHE A 41 11.09 0.45 -18.19
C PHE A 41 10.60 -0.91 -17.67
N ARG A 42 9.63 -0.91 -16.75
CA ARG A 42 9.18 -2.12 -16.04
C ARG A 42 7.92 -2.75 -16.63
N GLY A 43 7.32 -2.13 -17.64
CA GLY A 43 6.08 -2.60 -18.28
C GLY A 43 4.89 -2.71 -17.33
N ASP A 44 4.86 -1.93 -16.25
CA ASP A 44 3.86 -2.00 -15.19
C ASP A 44 2.73 -0.96 -15.31
N CYS A 45 2.79 -0.10 -16.33
CA CYS A 45 1.81 0.95 -16.59
C CYS A 45 0.73 0.47 -17.58
N GLY A 46 -0.55 0.49 -17.16
CA GLY A 46 -1.71 0.21 -18.01
C GLY A 46 -2.22 1.45 -18.78
N ALA A 47 -3.23 1.26 -19.61
CA ALA A 47 -3.82 2.35 -20.41
C ALA A 47 -4.30 3.53 -19.54
N GLY A 48 -3.99 4.76 -19.95
CA GLY A 48 -4.30 5.99 -19.21
C GLY A 48 -3.38 6.29 -18.02
N GLN A 49 -2.40 5.43 -17.72
CA GLN A 49 -1.39 5.71 -16.71
C GLN A 49 -0.21 6.50 -17.29
N PRO A 50 0.47 7.35 -16.49
CA PRO A 50 1.62 8.13 -16.95
C PRO A 50 2.80 7.23 -17.33
N CYS A 51 3.53 7.63 -18.36
CA CYS A 51 4.70 6.94 -18.87
C CYS A 51 5.73 7.95 -19.39
N GLN A 52 6.99 7.52 -19.50
CA GLN A 52 8.07 8.30 -20.09
C GLN A 52 8.66 7.60 -21.33
N PHE A 53 8.67 6.25 -21.32
CA PHE A 53 9.16 5.41 -22.41
C PHE A 53 8.14 4.31 -22.72
N ASN A 54 8.17 3.76 -23.94
CA ASN A 54 7.30 2.63 -24.31
C ASN A 54 7.48 1.42 -23.38
N GLY A 55 8.69 1.20 -22.87
CA GLY A 55 8.97 0.11 -21.94
C GLY A 55 8.34 0.27 -20.56
N ASP A 56 7.75 1.43 -20.24
CA ASP A 56 6.97 1.61 -19.02
C ASP A 56 5.59 0.95 -19.13
N CYS A 57 5.04 0.90 -20.34
CA CYS A 57 3.69 0.42 -20.60
C CYS A 57 3.63 -1.10 -20.75
N MET A 58 2.49 -1.71 -20.39
CA MET A 58 2.24 -3.13 -20.66
C MET A 58 2.30 -3.43 -22.17
N MET A 59 2.60 -4.67 -22.52
CA MET A 59 2.74 -5.11 -23.91
C MET A 59 1.46 -4.80 -24.72
N GLY A 60 1.61 -4.20 -25.90
CA GLY A 60 0.48 -3.75 -26.74
C GLY A 60 0.04 -2.30 -26.50
N LEU A 61 0.68 -1.59 -25.58
CA LEU A 61 0.51 -0.15 -25.37
C LEU A 61 1.78 0.60 -25.81
N TYR A 62 1.63 1.85 -26.23
CA TYR A 62 2.75 2.77 -26.49
C TYR A 62 2.64 4.02 -25.61
N CYS A 63 3.77 4.70 -25.42
CA CYS A 63 3.86 5.86 -24.55
C CYS A 63 3.77 7.18 -25.33
N ASN A 64 2.80 8.02 -24.98
CA ASN A 64 2.66 9.40 -25.45
C ASN A 64 2.41 10.36 -24.27
N GLY A 65 3.23 10.26 -23.22
CA GLY A 65 3.01 10.92 -21.92
C GLY A 65 2.05 10.17 -21.00
N ILE A 66 1.10 9.43 -21.58
CA ILE A 66 0.34 8.36 -20.95
C ILE A 66 0.36 7.11 -21.85
N CYS A 67 0.17 5.92 -21.27
CA CYS A 67 0.06 4.69 -22.05
C CYS A 67 -1.24 4.66 -22.85
N MET A 68 -1.12 4.47 -24.16
CA MET A 68 -2.23 4.44 -25.11
C MET A 68 -2.25 3.13 -25.88
N ILE A 69 -3.44 2.73 -26.34
CA ILE A 69 -3.62 1.55 -27.21
C ILE A 69 -3.14 1.94 -28.61
N GLY A 70 -2.15 1.19 -29.10
CA GLY A 70 -1.58 1.32 -30.45
C GLY A 70 -2.36 0.54 -31.49
#